data_AF-A0A135TI53-F1
#
_entry.id   AF-A0A135TI53-F1
#
_cell.length_a   1.000
_cell.length_b   1.000
_cell.length_c   1.000
_cell.angle_alpha   90.00
_cell.angle_beta   90.00
_cell.angle_gamma   90.00
#
_symmetry.space_group_name_H-M   'P 1'
#
loop_
_entity.id
_entity.type
_entity.pdbx_description
1 polymer ?
#
loop_
_entity_poly.entity_id
_entity_poly.type
_entity_poly.pdbx_seq_one_letter_code
_entity_poly.pdbx_strand_id
1 'polypeptide(L)'
;MARRRVSFFGLIVAASVSAFLTEEEFPWKPPGPGDLRSPCPGINTLANHGLLPRDGRNIDLEVLGEATALGYNMEHNTMLAVGIPALTTSTTGNSSTFHLSDVDQHIPQVIEHDGSITRDDKYFGDSNSFSHAAWGRALASWGDIEIIDFAAAAREIKARFEWGEANNPEFNATFARTGSLLQYALLLSAFGDYGNANMTLVRYWVEHERLPLRLGWQPPVNNINSTMNRLIAANISALWV
;
A
#
# COMPACT_ATOMS: atom_id res chain seq x y z
N MET A 1 -4.26 -19.84 66.60
CA MET A 1 -4.74 -18.60 65.96
C MET A 1 -3.86 -18.29 64.76
N ALA A 2 -4.49 -18.13 63.59
CA ALA A 2 -3.86 -18.21 62.26
C ALA A 2 -3.05 -16.95 61.88
N ARG A 3 -1.83 -17.15 61.36
CA ARG A 3 -1.04 -16.10 60.68
C ARG A 3 -1.55 -15.96 59.24
N ARG A 4 -2.24 -14.85 58.94
CA ARG A 4 -2.61 -14.46 57.57
C ARG A 4 -1.34 -14.06 56.81
N ARG A 5 -0.98 -14.81 55.77
CA ARG A 5 0.00 -14.37 54.76
C ARG A 5 -0.72 -13.45 53.79
N VAL A 6 -0.31 -12.19 53.74
CA VAL A 6 -0.74 -11.24 52.72
C VAL A 6 0.06 -11.54 51.46
N SER A 7 -0.60 -12.05 50.42
CA SER A 7 0.01 -12.26 49.12
C SER A 7 -0.10 -10.96 48.33
N PHE A 8 1.03 -10.28 48.11
CA PHE A 8 1.11 -9.17 47.18
C PHE A 8 1.07 -9.75 45.76
N PHE A 9 -0.09 -9.68 45.11
CA PHE A 9 -0.17 -9.80 43.66
C PHE A 9 0.37 -8.51 43.06
N GLY A 10 1.63 -8.54 42.61
CA GLY A 10 2.18 -7.49 41.77
C GLY A 10 1.42 -7.49 40.44
N LEU A 11 0.66 -6.43 40.19
CA LEU A 11 0.04 -6.18 38.90
C LEU A 11 1.16 -5.78 37.94
N ILE A 12 1.60 -6.70 37.07
CA ILE A 12 2.43 -6.34 35.92
C ILE A 12 1.50 -5.65 34.94
N VAL A 13 1.47 -4.31 34.98
CA VAL A 13 0.94 -3.52 33.89
C VAL A 13 1.95 -3.64 32.75
N ALA A 14 1.71 -4.55 31.81
CA ALA A 14 2.35 -4.48 30.52
C ALA A 14 1.83 -3.21 29.84
N ALA A 15 2.57 -2.11 29.97
CA ALA A 15 2.38 -0.96 29.12
C ALA A 15 2.66 -1.43 27.69
N SER A 16 1.62 -1.60 26.88
CA SER A 16 1.76 -1.74 25.44
C SER A 16 2.26 -0.42 24.91
N VAL A 17 3.57 -0.21 24.98
CA VAL A 17 4.24 0.79 24.15
C VAL A 17 3.98 0.30 22.73
N SER A 18 3.05 0.93 22.03
CA SER A 18 2.98 0.77 20.58
C SER A 18 4.37 1.18 20.08
N ALA A 19 5.14 0.22 19.59
CA ALA A 19 6.52 0.47 19.19
C ALA A 19 6.46 1.46 18.01
N PHE A 20 6.87 2.70 18.26
CA PHE A 20 6.99 3.71 17.23
C PHE A 20 8.07 3.25 16.24
N LEU A 21 7.76 3.29 14.95
CA LEU A 21 8.78 3.08 13.93
C LEU A 21 9.71 4.29 13.91
N THR A 22 11.01 4.02 13.88
CA THR A 22 12.05 5.02 13.76
C THR A 22 12.95 4.73 12.57
N GLU A 23 13.55 5.77 11.98
CA GLU A 23 14.56 5.57 10.94
C GLU A 23 15.92 5.12 11.50
N GLU A 24 16.09 5.11 12.82
CA GLU A 24 17.26 4.50 13.45
C GLU A 24 17.18 2.97 13.36
N GLU A 25 16.01 2.41 13.69
CA GLU A 25 15.75 0.96 13.61
C GLU A 25 15.53 0.49 12.18
N PHE A 26 14.74 1.24 11.39
CA PHE A 26 14.41 0.91 10.00
C PHE A 26 14.88 2.03 9.06
N PRO A 27 16.20 2.16 8.82
CA PRO A 27 16.73 3.23 7.99
C PRO A 27 16.26 3.09 6.54
N TRP A 28 15.79 4.19 5.97
CA TRP A 28 15.50 4.25 4.55
C TRP A 28 16.79 4.24 3.74
N LYS A 29 16.82 3.42 2.69
CA LYS A 29 17.84 3.43 1.66
C LYS A 29 17.16 3.29 0.30
N PRO A 30 17.59 4.06 -0.72
CA PRO A 30 17.07 3.86 -2.07
C PRO A 30 17.45 2.46 -2.58
N PRO A 31 16.68 1.88 -3.52
CA PRO A 31 17.06 0.63 -4.17
C PRO A 31 18.42 0.78 -4.88
N GLY A 32 19.28 -0.22 -4.73
CA GLY A 32 20.54 -0.32 -5.44
C GLY A 32 20.39 -0.95 -6.83
N PRO A 33 21.46 -0.96 -7.64
CA PRO A 33 21.45 -1.65 -8.93
C PRO A 33 21.12 -3.14 -8.78
N GLY A 34 20.07 -3.59 -9.46
CA GLY A 34 19.62 -5.00 -9.45
C GLY A 34 18.59 -5.35 -8.38
N ASP A 35 18.32 -4.44 -7.43
CA ASP A 35 17.21 -4.60 -6.49
C ASP A 35 15.88 -4.53 -7.25
N LEU A 36 14.98 -5.47 -6.97
CA LEU A 36 13.68 -5.54 -7.63
C LEU A 36 12.66 -4.70 -6.87
N ARG A 37 11.83 -3.99 -7.61
CA ARG A 37 10.69 -3.22 -7.11
C ARG A 37 9.47 -3.54 -7.95
N SER A 38 8.32 -3.18 -7.41
CA SER A 38 6.99 -3.47 -7.90
C SER A 38 6.26 -2.22 -8.40
N PRO A 39 5.10 -2.35 -9.07
CA PRO A 39 4.17 -1.23 -9.27
C PRO A 39 3.54 -0.71 -7.97
N CYS A 40 3.72 -1.42 -6.84
CA CYS A 40 3.13 -1.07 -5.54
C CYS A 40 4.10 -0.23 -4.68
N PRO A 41 3.84 1.08 -4.49
CA PRO A 41 4.66 1.92 -3.62
C PRO A 41 4.70 1.44 -2.16
N GLY A 42 3.67 0.73 -1.71
CA GLY A 42 3.57 0.21 -0.34
C GLY A 42 4.69 -0.77 0.00
N ILE A 43 4.81 -1.85 -0.77
CA ILE A 43 5.82 -2.88 -0.53
C ILE A 43 7.22 -2.44 -0.97
N ASN A 44 7.32 -1.55 -1.97
CA ASN A 44 8.58 -0.90 -2.31
C ASN A 44 9.13 -0.09 -1.13
N THR A 45 8.27 0.66 -0.44
CA THR A 45 8.63 1.41 0.77
C THR A 45 9.13 0.47 1.86
N LEU A 46 8.45 -0.66 2.10
CA LEU A 46 8.89 -1.64 3.10
C LEU A 46 10.27 -2.23 2.76
N ALA A 47 10.54 -2.53 1.49
CA ALA A 47 11.87 -2.97 1.05
C ALA A 47 12.92 -1.85 1.20
N ASN A 48 12.58 -0.60 0.90
CA ASN A 48 13.47 0.55 1.08
C ASN A 48 13.79 0.81 2.56
N HIS A 49 12.93 0.42 3.49
CA HIS A 49 13.18 0.47 4.94
C HIS A 49 13.82 -0.81 5.51
N GLY A 50 13.96 -1.87 4.70
CA GLY A 50 14.49 -3.16 5.13
C GLY A 50 13.51 -3.97 6.00
N LEU A 51 12.23 -3.60 6.00
CA LEU A 51 11.14 -4.39 6.58
C LEU A 51 10.83 -5.61 5.71
N LEU A 52 10.99 -5.46 4.39
CA LEU A 52 11.13 -6.58 3.45
C LEU A 52 12.61 -6.71 3.04
N PRO A 53 13.03 -7.89 2.53
CA PRO A 53 14.29 -8.05 1.82
C PRO A 53 14.54 -6.89 0.84
N ARG A 54 15.66 -6.18 1.04
CA ARG A 54 15.96 -4.93 0.31
C ARG A 54 16.16 -5.15 -1.19
N ASP A 55 16.63 -6.34 -1.55
CA ASP A 55 16.79 -6.78 -2.93
C ASP A 55 15.45 -7.12 -3.62
N GLY A 56 14.35 -7.14 -2.86
CA GLY A 56 13.01 -7.44 -3.35
C GLY A 56 12.82 -8.88 -3.83
N ARG A 57 13.59 -9.84 -3.30
CA ARG A 57 13.54 -11.24 -3.76
C ARG A 57 12.98 -12.21 -2.73
N ASN A 58 12.38 -13.28 -3.23
CA ASN A 58 11.96 -14.45 -2.46
C ASN A 58 11.06 -14.11 -1.27
N ILE A 59 10.07 -13.25 -1.50
CA ILE A 59 9.11 -12.82 -0.49
C ILE A 59 8.04 -13.91 -0.35
N ASP A 60 7.91 -14.50 0.84
CA ASP A 60 6.77 -15.36 1.17
C ASP A 60 5.69 -14.58 1.95
N LEU A 61 4.57 -15.25 2.25
CA LEU A 61 3.44 -14.64 2.96
C LEU A 61 3.71 -14.34 4.43
N GLU A 62 4.66 -15.04 5.06
CA GLU A 62 5.05 -14.78 6.45
C GLU A 62 5.83 -13.48 6.53
N VAL A 63 6.89 -13.35 5.73
CA VAL A 63 7.70 -12.13 5.60
C VAL A 63 6.84 -10.94 5.15
N LEU A 64 5.94 -11.13 4.18
CA LEU A 64 5.02 -10.07 3.76
C LEU A 64 4.05 -9.68 4.89
N GLY A 65 3.54 -10.66 5.63
CA GLY A 65 2.64 -10.46 6.77
C GLY A 65 3.29 -9.66 7.89
N GLU A 66 4.49 -10.04 8.32
CA GLU A 66 5.24 -9.35 9.36
C GLU A 66 5.57 -7.92 8.94
N ALA A 67 6.07 -7.72 7.71
CA ALA A 67 6.45 -6.41 7.22
C ALA A 67 5.26 -5.44 7.09
N THR A 68 4.11 -5.93 6.62
CA THR A 68 2.89 -5.10 6.48
C THR A 68 2.18 -4.85 7.81
N ALA A 69 2.21 -5.82 8.74
CA ALA A 69 1.72 -5.64 10.10
C ALA A 69 2.55 -4.59 10.84
N LEU A 70 3.88 -4.68 10.78
CA LEU A 70 4.76 -3.72 11.43
C LEU A 70 4.75 -2.36 10.72
N GLY A 71 4.85 -2.34 9.40
CA GLY A 71 5.01 -1.13 8.59
C GLY A 71 3.72 -0.32 8.41
N TYR A 72 2.55 -0.96 8.43
CA TYR A 72 1.27 -0.29 8.15
C TYR A 72 0.13 -0.70 9.10
N ASN A 73 0.38 -1.50 10.14
CA ASN A 73 -0.66 -2.09 10.99
C ASN A 73 -1.73 -2.84 10.18
N MET A 74 -1.30 -3.59 9.16
CA MET A 74 -2.20 -4.37 8.32
C MET A 74 -2.55 -5.72 8.95
N GLU A 75 -3.84 -6.06 8.99
CA GLU A 75 -4.26 -7.40 9.43
C GLU A 75 -3.83 -8.48 8.43
N HIS A 76 -3.49 -9.65 8.96
CA HIS A 76 -3.05 -10.79 8.14
C HIS A 76 -4.06 -11.15 7.03
N ASN A 77 -5.36 -11.21 7.33
CA ASN A 77 -6.38 -11.50 6.33
C ASN A 77 -6.47 -10.45 5.22
N THR A 78 -6.15 -9.19 5.52
CA THR A 78 -6.07 -8.12 4.52
C THR A 78 -4.83 -8.27 3.66
N MET A 79 -3.69 -8.60 4.27
CA MET A 79 -2.45 -8.91 3.55
C MET A 79 -2.67 -10.08 2.59
N LEU A 80 -3.35 -11.15 3.02
CA LEU A 80 -3.62 -12.33 2.17
C LEU A 80 -4.41 -11.99 0.90
N ALA A 81 -5.25 -10.96 0.93
CA ALA A 81 -6.01 -10.53 -0.26
C ALA A 81 -5.13 -10.02 -1.41
N VAL A 82 -3.89 -9.62 -1.13
CA VAL A 82 -2.89 -9.23 -2.14
C VAL A 82 -1.72 -10.22 -2.22
N GLY A 83 -1.33 -10.83 -1.10
CA GLY A 83 -0.23 -11.79 -1.04
C GLY A 83 -0.52 -13.10 -1.78
N ILE A 84 -1.74 -13.66 -1.64
CA ILE A 84 -2.11 -14.89 -2.35
C ILE A 84 -2.09 -14.67 -3.87
N PRO A 85 -2.72 -13.61 -4.42
CA PRO A 85 -2.55 -13.28 -5.84
C PRO A 85 -1.08 -13.12 -6.28
N ALA A 86 -0.24 -12.46 -5.46
CA ALA A 86 1.17 -12.25 -5.80
C ALA A 86 1.95 -13.56 -5.98
N LEU A 87 1.64 -14.60 -5.19
CA LEU A 87 2.25 -15.92 -5.39
C LEU A 87 1.93 -16.55 -6.74
N THR A 88 0.79 -16.19 -7.35
CA THR A 88 0.40 -16.73 -8.65
C THR A 88 1.18 -16.13 -9.83
N THR A 89 1.93 -15.04 -9.60
CA THR A 89 2.81 -14.41 -10.59
C THR A 89 4.28 -14.82 -10.44
N SER A 90 4.59 -15.73 -9.51
CA SER A 90 5.96 -16.08 -9.12
C SER A 90 6.85 -16.55 -10.28
N THR A 91 8.03 -15.94 -10.38
CA THR A 91 9.11 -16.39 -11.28
C THR A 91 10.30 -16.98 -10.52
N THR A 92 10.19 -17.12 -9.20
CA THR A 92 11.29 -17.53 -8.30
C THR A 92 11.71 -19.01 -8.45
N GLY A 93 10.87 -19.83 -9.09
CA GLY A 93 11.01 -21.29 -9.08
C GLY A 93 10.48 -21.98 -7.80
N ASN A 94 9.96 -21.21 -6.84
CA ASN A 94 9.30 -21.68 -5.62
C ASN A 94 7.90 -21.06 -5.53
N SER A 95 6.85 -21.88 -5.58
CA SER A 95 5.45 -21.42 -5.55
C SER A 95 5.02 -20.76 -4.24
N SER A 96 5.86 -20.82 -3.19
CA SER A 96 5.60 -20.16 -1.90
C SER A 96 6.26 -18.79 -1.78
N THR A 97 6.98 -18.33 -2.80
CA THR A 97 7.65 -17.02 -2.82
C THR A 97 7.41 -16.27 -4.11
N PHE A 98 7.52 -14.94 -4.11
CA PHE A 98 7.54 -14.10 -5.31
C PHE A 98 8.68 -13.07 -5.23
N HIS A 99 9.16 -12.56 -6.36
CA HIS A 99 9.98 -11.34 -6.41
C HIS A 99 9.07 -10.12 -6.48
N LEU A 100 9.46 -8.97 -5.93
CA LEU A 100 8.64 -7.75 -6.00
C LEU A 100 8.30 -7.37 -7.45
N SER A 101 9.19 -7.60 -8.41
CA SER A 101 8.91 -7.35 -9.83
C SER A 101 7.87 -8.30 -10.44
N ASP A 102 7.62 -9.47 -9.83
CA ASP A 102 6.66 -10.45 -10.36
C ASP A 102 5.24 -9.90 -10.34
N VAL A 103 4.93 -8.96 -9.44
CA VAL A 103 3.58 -8.38 -9.36
C VAL A 103 3.30 -7.33 -10.45
N ASP A 104 4.29 -7.00 -11.30
CA ASP A 104 4.13 -6.23 -12.55
C ASP A 104 3.55 -7.06 -13.71
N GLN A 105 3.14 -8.31 -13.46
CA GLN A 105 2.52 -9.14 -14.48
C GLN A 105 1.21 -8.51 -14.98
N HIS A 106 1.24 -7.95 -16.18
CA HIS A 106 0.08 -7.33 -16.81
C HIS A 106 -0.91 -8.34 -17.41
N ILE A 107 -0.44 -9.36 -18.14
CA ILE A 107 -1.32 -10.37 -18.76
C ILE A 107 -0.84 -11.79 -18.42
N PRO A 108 -1.70 -12.68 -17.89
CA PRO A 108 -3.06 -12.37 -17.40
C PRO A 108 -3.01 -11.43 -16.19
N GLN A 109 -4.01 -10.54 -16.07
CA GLN A 109 -4.11 -9.59 -14.96
C GLN A 109 -4.35 -10.32 -13.64
N VAL A 110 -3.52 -10.01 -12.63
CA VAL A 110 -3.59 -10.62 -11.28
C VAL A 110 -3.59 -9.55 -10.19
N ILE A 111 -2.67 -8.58 -10.28
CA ILE A 111 -2.58 -7.44 -9.37
C ILE A 111 -2.44 -6.16 -10.18
N GLU A 112 -1.42 -6.08 -11.04
CA GLU A 112 -1.17 -4.91 -11.88
C GLU A 112 -2.30 -4.72 -12.90
N HIS A 113 -2.62 -3.46 -13.16
CA HIS A 113 -3.76 -3.04 -13.96
C HIS A 113 -3.54 -1.66 -14.57
N ASP A 114 -4.21 -1.43 -15.71
CA ASP A 114 -4.31 -0.10 -16.33
C ASP A 114 -4.96 0.92 -15.39
N GLY A 115 -4.71 2.20 -15.66
CA GLY A 115 -5.16 3.27 -14.81
C GLY A 115 -4.53 3.10 -13.43
N SER A 116 -3.22 3.26 -13.35
CA SER A 116 -2.53 3.35 -12.06
C SER A 116 -2.37 4.82 -11.66
N ILE A 117 -2.49 5.15 -10.36
CA ILE A 117 -2.32 6.53 -9.87
C ILE A 117 -0.92 7.08 -10.19
N THR A 118 0.10 6.22 -10.20
CA THR A 118 1.52 6.63 -10.24
C THR A 118 2.37 5.88 -11.28
N ARG A 119 1.79 4.96 -12.05
CA ARG A 119 2.45 4.16 -13.09
C ARG A 119 1.72 4.40 -14.41
N ASP A 120 2.43 4.35 -15.53
CA ASP A 120 1.78 4.37 -16.85
C ASP A 120 1.23 2.98 -17.16
N ASP A 121 0.20 2.92 -18.01
CA ASP A 121 -0.37 1.65 -18.47
C ASP A 121 0.66 0.84 -19.26
N LYS A 122 0.59 -0.50 -19.20
CA LYS A 122 1.54 -1.39 -19.89
C LYS A 122 1.62 -1.11 -21.39
N TYR A 123 0.51 -0.69 -21.99
CA TYR A 123 0.44 -0.26 -23.38
C TYR A 123 1.53 0.77 -23.76
N PHE A 124 1.90 1.67 -22.85
CA PHE A 124 2.94 2.67 -23.08
C PHE A 124 4.36 2.19 -22.74
N GLY A 125 4.51 0.96 -22.22
CA GLY A 125 5.79 0.30 -21.96
C GLY A 125 5.97 -0.12 -20.50
N ASP A 126 6.46 0.79 -19.67
CA ASP A 126 6.83 0.52 -18.27
C ASP A 126 5.65 0.79 -17.31
N SER A 127 5.05 -0.30 -16.81
CA SER A 127 3.99 -0.32 -15.80
C SER A 127 4.49 -0.45 -14.37
N ASN A 128 5.79 -0.62 -14.16
CA ASN A 128 6.38 -0.92 -12.86
C ASN A 128 6.92 0.34 -12.17
N SER A 129 7.66 1.17 -12.92
CA SER A 129 8.36 2.32 -12.38
C SER A 129 7.43 3.50 -12.10
N PHE A 130 7.82 4.34 -11.13
CA PHE A 130 7.12 5.60 -10.88
C PHE A 130 7.13 6.50 -12.12
N SER A 131 5.95 6.90 -12.58
CA SER A 131 5.73 7.82 -13.70
C SER A 131 5.34 9.19 -13.19
N HIS A 132 6.20 10.19 -13.45
CA HIS A 132 5.89 11.59 -13.22
C HIS A 132 4.66 12.05 -14.02
N ALA A 133 4.40 11.47 -15.20
CA ALA A 133 3.26 11.82 -16.02
C ALA A 133 1.95 11.31 -15.42
N ALA A 134 1.90 10.02 -15.01
CA ALA A 134 0.76 9.47 -14.30
C ALA A 134 0.48 10.20 -12.99
N TRP A 135 1.53 10.43 -12.19
CA TRP A 135 1.40 11.19 -10.95
C TRP A 135 0.92 12.63 -11.19
N GLY A 136 1.42 13.30 -12.23
CA GLY A 136 0.96 14.62 -12.64
C GLY A 136 -0.54 14.67 -12.98
N ARG A 137 -1.08 13.62 -13.62
CA ARG A 137 -2.52 13.50 -13.90
C ARG A 137 -3.34 13.35 -12.62
N ALA A 138 -2.87 12.54 -11.67
CA ALA A 138 -3.52 12.38 -10.36
C ALA A 138 -3.52 13.71 -9.58
N LEU A 139 -2.36 14.37 -9.48
CA LEU A 139 -2.23 15.69 -8.84
C LEU A 139 -3.14 16.74 -9.48
N ALA A 140 -3.21 16.79 -10.82
CA ALA A 140 -4.09 17.71 -11.53
C ALA A 140 -5.58 17.43 -11.25
N SER A 141 -5.96 16.16 -11.10
CA SER A 141 -7.33 15.75 -10.79
C SER A 141 -7.75 16.12 -9.37
N TRP A 142 -6.83 16.03 -8.42
CA TRP A 142 -7.06 16.44 -7.03
C TRP A 142 -7.08 17.96 -6.87
N GLY A 143 -6.20 18.68 -7.56
CA GLY A 143 -5.99 20.11 -7.39
C GLY A 143 -5.36 20.44 -6.03
N ASP A 144 -5.62 21.64 -5.52
CA ASP A 144 -5.10 22.12 -4.23
C ASP A 144 -5.95 21.61 -3.05
N ILE A 145 -5.85 20.32 -2.76
CA ILE A 145 -6.48 19.70 -1.58
C ILE A 145 -5.45 19.36 -0.51
N GLU A 146 -5.82 19.56 0.75
CA GLU A 146 -5.03 19.10 1.90
C GLU A 146 -5.39 17.65 2.29
N ILE A 147 -6.59 17.22 1.94
CA ILE A 147 -7.19 15.94 2.34
C ILE A 147 -7.74 15.23 1.10
N ILE A 148 -7.32 13.99 0.90
CA ILE A 148 -7.92 13.08 -0.08
C ILE A 148 -9.09 12.38 0.59
N ASP A 149 -10.30 12.88 0.36
CA ASP A 149 -11.54 12.24 0.77
C ASP A 149 -12.09 11.28 -0.30
N PHE A 150 -13.24 10.65 -0.03
CA PHE A 150 -13.84 9.71 -0.99
C PHE A 150 -14.25 10.38 -2.30
N ALA A 151 -14.66 11.65 -2.26
CA ALA A 151 -15.06 12.39 -3.46
C ALA A 151 -13.84 12.75 -4.32
N ALA A 152 -12.73 13.13 -3.70
CA ALA A 152 -11.45 13.37 -4.37
C ALA A 152 -10.92 12.08 -5.02
N ALA A 153 -10.98 10.96 -4.31
CA ALA A 153 -10.64 9.65 -4.87
C ALA A 153 -11.53 9.29 -6.08
N ALA A 154 -12.86 9.40 -5.95
CA ALA A 154 -13.79 9.09 -7.04
C ALA A 154 -13.57 9.97 -8.28
N ARG A 155 -13.34 11.28 -8.08
CA ARG A 155 -13.04 12.21 -9.18
C ARG A 155 -11.73 11.86 -9.89
N GLU A 156 -10.67 11.53 -9.15
CA GLU A 156 -9.38 11.14 -9.74
C GLU A 156 -9.49 9.82 -10.51
N ILE A 157 -10.15 8.80 -9.95
CA ILE A 157 -10.33 7.52 -10.65
C ILE A 157 -11.07 7.76 -11.96
N LYS A 158 -12.18 8.52 -11.93
CA LYS A 158 -12.95 8.86 -13.14
C LYS A 158 -12.08 9.55 -14.19
N ALA A 159 -11.35 10.60 -13.80
CA ALA A 159 -10.50 11.35 -14.71
C ALA A 159 -9.39 10.48 -15.32
N ARG A 160 -8.78 9.59 -14.53
CA ARG A 160 -7.74 8.68 -15.00
C ARG A 160 -8.28 7.59 -15.91
N PHE A 161 -9.50 7.09 -15.67
CA PHE A 161 -10.17 6.13 -16.56
C PHE A 161 -10.56 6.78 -17.90
N GLU A 162 -11.15 7.97 -17.87
CA GLU A 162 -11.45 8.73 -19.09
C GLU A 162 -10.17 8.99 -19.92
N TRP A 163 -9.05 9.30 -19.24
CA TRP A 163 -7.77 9.43 -19.91
C TRP A 163 -7.29 8.10 -20.51
N GLY A 164 -7.37 6.99 -19.74
CA GLY A 164 -6.99 5.66 -20.20
C GLY A 164 -7.79 5.24 -21.43
N GLU A 165 -9.11 5.33 -21.38
CA GLU A 165 -10.01 4.99 -22.51
C GLU A 165 -9.75 5.84 -23.75
N ALA A 166 -9.33 7.10 -23.57
CA ALA A 166 -9.05 8.00 -24.70
C ALA A 166 -7.66 7.81 -25.31
N ASN A 167 -6.67 7.30 -24.55
CA ASN A 167 -5.26 7.29 -24.95
C ASN A 167 -4.63 5.89 -25.04
N ASN A 168 -5.22 4.89 -24.40
CA ASN A 168 -4.81 3.50 -24.42
C ASN A 168 -5.91 2.67 -25.12
N PRO A 169 -5.71 2.23 -26.38
CA PRO A 169 -6.69 1.43 -27.11
C PRO A 169 -6.86 0.01 -26.55
N GLU A 170 -5.99 -0.42 -25.63
CA GLU A 170 -6.04 -1.72 -24.95
C GLU A 170 -6.58 -1.62 -23.50
N PHE A 171 -7.02 -0.43 -23.08
CA PHE A 171 -7.43 -0.15 -21.69
C PHE A 171 -8.51 -1.13 -21.19
N ASN A 172 -8.19 -1.87 -20.13
CA ASN A 172 -9.14 -2.80 -19.50
C ASN A 172 -9.76 -2.22 -18.21
N ALA A 173 -10.85 -1.48 -18.39
CA ALA A 173 -11.60 -0.87 -17.28
C ALA A 173 -12.14 -1.89 -16.26
N THR A 174 -12.43 -3.13 -16.67
CA THR A 174 -13.13 -4.11 -15.82
C THR A 174 -12.25 -4.52 -14.63
N PHE A 175 -11.00 -4.89 -14.91
CA PHE A 175 -10.06 -5.27 -13.87
C PHE A 175 -9.53 -4.04 -13.11
N ALA A 176 -9.19 -2.99 -13.86
CA ALA A 176 -8.72 -1.71 -13.31
C ALA A 176 -9.66 -1.13 -12.26
N ARG A 177 -10.99 -1.33 -12.40
CA ARG A 177 -11.99 -0.82 -11.46
C ARG A 177 -11.82 -1.41 -10.07
N THR A 178 -11.63 -2.72 -9.97
CA THR A 178 -11.43 -3.40 -8.68
C THR A 178 -10.09 -3.02 -8.07
N GLY A 179 -9.04 -2.99 -8.88
CA GLY A 179 -7.69 -2.60 -8.45
C GLY A 179 -7.62 -1.17 -7.94
N SER A 180 -8.19 -0.20 -8.67
CA SER A 180 -8.22 1.22 -8.28
C SER A 180 -8.97 1.44 -6.95
N LEU A 181 -10.09 0.74 -6.73
CA LEU A 181 -10.83 0.84 -5.47
C LEU A 181 -10.04 0.27 -4.29
N LEU A 182 -9.35 -0.86 -4.46
CA LEU A 182 -8.49 -1.43 -3.43
C LEU A 182 -7.27 -0.54 -3.16
N GLN A 183 -6.65 0.00 -4.20
CA GLN A 183 -5.52 0.93 -4.10
C GLN A 183 -5.87 2.14 -3.23
N TYR A 184 -7.00 2.79 -3.50
CA TYR A 184 -7.46 3.90 -2.66
C TYR A 184 -7.85 3.46 -1.26
N ALA A 185 -8.53 2.33 -1.10
CA ALA A 185 -8.89 1.83 0.22
C ALA A 185 -7.65 1.64 1.12
N LEU A 186 -6.57 1.08 0.58
CA LEU A 186 -5.29 0.92 1.28
C LEU A 186 -4.60 2.25 1.55
N LEU A 187 -4.53 3.15 0.56
CA LEU A 187 -3.93 4.47 0.71
C LEU A 187 -4.66 5.31 1.77
N LEU A 188 -6.00 5.34 1.72
CA LEU A 188 -6.81 6.08 2.67
C LEU A 188 -6.75 5.49 4.08
N SER A 189 -6.62 4.17 4.21
CA SER A 189 -6.43 3.52 5.51
C SER A 189 -5.05 3.77 6.11
N ALA A 190 -4.00 3.86 5.27
CA ALA A 190 -2.64 4.06 5.75
C ALA A 190 -2.34 5.52 6.15
N PHE A 191 -2.95 6.49 5.47
CA PHE A 191 -2.60 7.91 5.62
C PHE A 191 -3.75 8.80 6.11
N GLY A 192 -4.86 8.20 6.51
CA GLY A 192 -6.06 8.90 7.00
C GLY A 192 -6.68 8.25 8.24
N ASP A 193 -7.89 8.68 8.56
CA ASP A 193 -8.72 8.12 9.64
C ASP A 193 -10.02 7.59 9.03
N TYR A 194 -9.96 6.34 8.55
CA TYR A 194 -11.06 5.68 7.83
C TYR A 194 -11.54 6.46 6.60
N GLY A 195 -10.59 7.03 5.86
CA GLY A 195 -10.82 8.03 4.83
C GLY A 195 -9.94 9.25 5.09
N ASN A 196 -10.13 10.30 4.29
CA ASN A 196 -9.53 11.62 4.55
C ASN A 196 -7.99 11.56 4.71
N ALA A 197 -7.30 10.94 3.76
CA ALA A 197 -5.84 10.86 3.84
C ALA A 197 -5.18 12.23 3.76
N ASN A 198 -4.15 12.45 4.57
CA ASN A 198 -3.37 13.67 4.53
C ASN A 198 -2.52 13.72 3.26
N MET A 199 -2.80 14.69 2.38
CA MET A 199 -2.16 14.81 1.08
C MET A 199 -0.64 15.02 1.18
N THR A 200 -0.16 15.71 2.21
CA THR A 200 1.28 15.91 2.43
C THR A 200 2.00 14.60 2.71
N LEU A 201 1.38 13.73 3.52
CA LEU A 201 1.95 12.42 3.85
C LEU A 201 1.92 11.48 2.64
N VAL A 202 0.80 11.45 1.92
CA VAL A 202 0.65 10.64 0.69
C VAL A 202 1.66 11.06 -0.36
N ARG A 203 1.80 12.37 -0.61
CA ARG A 203 2.77 12.89 -1.57
C ARG A 203 4.20 12.52 -1.20
N TYR A 204 4.58 12.71 0.06
CA TYR A 204 5.90 12.32 0.54
C TYR A 204 6.16 10.83 0.31
N TRP A 205 5.20 9.97 0.68
CA TRP A 205 5.31 8.53 0.54
C TRP A 205 5.39 8.08 -0.93
N VAL A 206 4.53 8.62 -1.81
CA VAL A 206 4.54 8.29 -3.24
C VAL A 206 5.86 8.71 -3.90
N GLU A 207 6.30 9.95 -3.70
CA GLU A 207 7.44 10.52 -4.42
C GLU A 207 8.79 9.97 -3.97
N HIS A 208 8.86 9.40 -2.75
CA HIS A 208 10.11 8.91 -2.16
C HIS A 208 10.11 7.40 -1.89
N GLU A 209 8.95 6.73 -1.99
CA GLU A 209 8.72 5.36 -1.51
C GLU A 209 9.38 5.17 -0.13
N ARG A 210 8.99 6.05 0.80
CA ARG A 210 9.55 6.22 2.14
C ARG A 210 8.44 6.48 3.14
N LEU A 211 8.48 5.82 4.29
CA LEU A 211 7.54 6.07 5.38
C LEU A 211 7.69 7.54 5.84
N PRO A 212 6.61 8.33 5.96
CA PRO A 212 6.70 9.73 6.39
C PRO A 212 7.02 9.94 7.88
N LEU A 213 7.88 9.10 8.48
CA LEU A 213 8.22 9.13 9.92
C LEU A 213 8.74 10.50 10.36
N ARG A 214 9.58 11.13 9.52
CA ARG A 214 10.11 12.49 9.76
C ARG A 214 9.05 13.60 9.72
N LEU A 215 7.87 13.32 9.17
CA LEU A 215 6.72 14.21 9.16
C LEU A 215 5.75 13.90 10.31
N GLY A 216 6.13 13.01 11.23
CA GLY A 216 5.32 12.60 12.38
C GLY A 216 4.31 11.50 12.07
N TRP A 217 4.29 10.94 10.86
CA TRP A 217 3.46 9.78 10.57
C TRP A 217 3.96 8.55 11.33
N GLN A 218 3.03 7.70 11.73
CA GLN A 218 3.24 6.37 12.28
C GLN A 218 2.20 5.44 11.67
N PRO A 219 2.43 4.11 11.69
CA PRO A 219 1.39 3.16 11.30
C PRO A 219 0.06 3.51 11.98
N PRO A 220 -1.07 3.42 11.25
CA PRO A 220 -2.37 3.84 11.77
C PRO A 220 -2.72 3.07 13.05
N VAL A 221 -3.33 3.75 14.03
CA VAL A 221 -3.73 3.12 15.31
C VAL A 221 -4.78 2.04 15.06
N ASN A 222 -5.73 2.34 14.18
CA ASN A 222 -6.71 1.38 13.72
C ASN A 222 -6.08 0.48 12.65
N ASN A 223 -6.30 -0.82 12.76
CA ASN A 223 -5.72 -1.76 11.82
C ASN A 223 -6.31 -1.59 10.41
N ILE A 224 -5.47 -1.79 9.40
CA ILE A 224 -5.93 -1.88 8.02
C ILE A 224 -6.56 -3.26 7.84
N ASN A 225 -7.89 -3.30 7.84
CA ASN A 225 -8.67 -4.53 7.78
C ASN A 225 -9.58 -4.61 6.54
N SER A 226 -9.91 -5.84 6.13
CA SER A 226 -10.71 -6.09 4.92
C SER A 226 -12.14 -5.50 4.98
N THR A 227 -12.73 -5.42 6.17
CA THR A 227 -14.06 -4.82 6.36
C THR A 227 -14.03 -3.33 6.07
N MET A 228 -13.05 -2.63 6.63
CA MET A 228 -12.87 -1.21 6.41
C MET A 228 -12.52 -0.90 4.95
N ASN A 229 -11.60 -1.65 4.35
CA ASN A 229 -11.25 -1.46 2.95
C ASN A 229 -12.46 -1.60 2.02
N ARG A 230 -13.35 -2.56 2.28
CA ARG A 230 -14.61 -2.72 1.55
C ARG A 230 -15.56 -1.53 1.74
N LEU A 231 -15.65 -0.98 2.94
CA LEU A 231 -16.49 0.20 3.22
C LEU A 231 -15.95 1.44 2.49
N ILE A 232 -14.65 1.68 2.55
CA ILE A 232 -14.00 2.79 1.82
C ILE A 232 -14.22 2.63 0.31
N ALA A 233 -13.95 1.44 -0.24
CA ALA A 233 -14.19 1.14 -1.65
C ALA A 233 -15.65 1.36 -2.07
N ALA A 234 -16.61 0.96 -1.23
CA ALA A 234 -18.04 1.19 -1.49
C ALA A 234 -18.39 2.68 -1.49
N ASN A 235 -17.87 3.46 -0.54
CA ASN A 235 -18.10 4.90 -0.49
C ASN A 235 -17.52 5.64 -1.70
N ILE A 236 -16.30 5.28 -2.13
CA ILE A 236 -15.71 5.81 -3.36
C ILE A 236 -16.55 5.40 -4.57
N SER A 237 -16.90 4.12 -4.70
CA SER A 237 -17.68 3.61 -5.82
C SER A 237 -19.07 4.24 -5.92
N ALA A 238 -19.68 4.67 -4.81
CA ALA A 238 -20.99 5.33 -4.81
C ALA A 238 -20.92 6.77 -5.36
N LEU A 239 -19.74 7.40 -5.29
CA LEU A 239 -19.49 8.75 -5.80
C LEU A 239 -18.86 8.74 -7.20
N TRP A 240 -18.41 7.57 -7.66
CA TRP A 240 -17.85 7.33 -8.97
C TRP A 240 -18.97 7.12 -10.00
N VAL A 241 -19.63 8.23 -10.35
CA VAL A 241 -20.65 8.33 -11.41
C VAL A 241 -20.14 9.04 -12.65
#